data_AF-A0A814Y0Y6-F1
#
_entry.id   AF-A0A814Y0Y6-F1
#
_cell.length_a   1.000
_cell.length_b   1.000
_cell.length_c   1.000
_cell.angle_alpha   90.00
_cell.angle_beta   90.00
_cell.angle_gamma   90.00
#
_symmetry.space_group_name_H-M   'P 1'
#
loop_
_entity.id
_entity.type
_entity.pdbx_description
1 polymer ?
#
loop_
_entity_poly.entity_id
_entity_poly.type
_entity_poly.pdbx_seq_one_letter_code
_entity_poly.pdbx_strand_id
1 'polypeptide(L)'
;MSSRRSINKENEKRLSSFGQRLQSLSDTFYSSILEDTKEQKPLIRNARELEHLRISECDDFTFNECSISQVTSNDNFSFTFHSLEQPKLQKTRKHQSTRTNHSSTPYSIRQENSIKKCEDETVMVEENRSHPVQPVIIGYYPVISYQPDQLLNLKCFSLKSSYPFQRYDRIVLLLRRMSNVEKLTLNISVYDRNRVIDVIDGTYVQHDILDYMPQLRSFIFYICTYVEPAALSYKLSSEDIQLTLTNIGLQHVTSMINDCDGVVNYVHGVRAACSIFSLPFKFDYLRDIGNNFPNIVFSYVTCLVIQDIIPFEHEFFMRIARSFPLLKHLCIRNSESQKLDSLMTFSSDNCQLHSIIEYPHLTILDIKFSHRDYVEQFLNETKTIVPCLTEFEVSFVDELEAVTKDFTRQETRRNCAKVKKITSIDPMIHSEDFCLYFPSLYK
;
A
#
# COMPACT_ATOMS: atom_id res chain seq x y z
N MET A 1 40.55 -6.67 -25.11
CA MET A 1 39.26 -6.48 -25.84
C MET A 1 38.66 -7.78 -26.44
N SER A 2 39.31 -8.95 -26.38
CA SER A 2 38.75 -10.20 -26.95
C SER A 2 37.76 -10.96 -26.03
N SER A 3 37.83 -10.74 -24.71
CA SER A 3 37.02 -11.48 -23.72
C SER A 3 35.58 -10.95 -23.52
N ARG A 4 35.28 -9.69 -23.93
CA ARG A 4 33.90 -9.15 -23.86
C ARG A 4 33.00 -9.60 -25.01
N ARG A 5 33.57 -10.06 -26.14
CA ARG A 5 32.78 -10.49 -27.31
C ARG A 5 32.23 -11.91 -27.18
N SER A 6 32.83 -12.77 -26.37
CA SER A 6 32.38 -14.15 -26.17
C SER A 6 31.15 -14.23 -25.25
N ILE A 7 31.09 -13.39 -24.20
CA ILE A 7 29.97 -13.36 -23.25
C ILE A 7 28.67 -12.86 -23.92
N ASN A 8 28.76 -11.90 -24.84
CA ASN A 8 27.58 -11.39 -25.54
C ASN A 8 26.90 -12.43 -26.44
N LYS A 9 27.69 -13.28 -27.12
CA LYS A 9 27.13 -14.30 -28.03
C LYS A 9 26.41 -15.42 -27.29
N GLU A 10 26.84 -15.76 -26.09
CA GLU A 10 26.16 -16.78 -25.29
C GLU A 10 24.85 -16.25 -24.69
N ASN A 11 24.82 -14.99 -24.29
CA ASN A 11 23.60 -14.32 -23.82
C ASN A 11 22.56 -14.15 -24.95
N GLU A 12 22.98 -13.75 -26.15
CA GLU A 12 22.10 -13.69 -27.33
C GLU A 12 21.51 -15.06 -27.68
N LYS A 13 22.29 -16.14 -27.57
CA LYS A 13 21.82 -17.51 -27.84
C LYS A 13 20.81 -17.99 -26.78
N ARG A 14 21.01 -17.62 -25.50
CA ARG A 14 20.06 -17.92 -24.42
C ARG A 14 18.76 -17.14 -24.58
N LEU A 15 18.83 -15.86 -24.95
CA LEU A 15 17.65 -15.01 -25.19
C LEU A 15 16.86 -15.46 -26.42
N SER A 16 17.53 -15.85 -27.52
CA SER A 16 16.86 -16.39 -28.70
C SER A 16 16.18 -17.74 -28.42
N SER A 17 16.84 -18.63 -27.67
CA SER A 17 16.23 -19.89 -27.22
C SER A 17 15.04 -19.66 -26.28
N PHE A 18 15.08 -18.61 -25.47
CA PHE A 18 13.98 -18.24 -24.58
C PHE A 18 12.78 -17.71 -25.38
N GLY A 19 13.01 -16.79 -26.33
CA GLY A 19 11.96 -16.26 -27.22
C GLY A 19 11.28 -17.34 -28.07
N GLN A 20 12.03 -18.32 -28.59
CA GLN A 20 11.45 -19.44 -29.34
C GLN A 20 10.59 -20.38 -28.48
N ARG A 21 10.94 -20.55 -27.19
CA ARG A 21 10.11 -21.31 -26.24
C ARG A 21 8.81 -20.58 -25.94
N LEU A 22 8.85 -19.26 -25.79
CA LEU A 22 7.64 -18.44 -25.59
C LEU A 22 6.68 -18.53 -26.79
N GLN A 23 7.20 -18.48 -28.02
CA GLN A 23 6.37 -18.54 -29.23
C GLN A 23 5.67 -19.90 -29.39
N SER A 24 6.39 -21.01 -29.20
CA SER A 24 5.83 -22.37 -29.30
C SER A 24 4.74 -22.65 -28.25
N LEU A 25 4.88 -22.07 -27.06
CA LEU A 25 3.91 -22.24 -25.97
C LEU A 25 2.64 -21.40 -26.19
N SER A 26 2.78 -20.20 -26.76
CA SER A 26 1.63 -19.41 -27.23
C SER A 26 0.76 -20.20 -28.21
N ASP A 27 1.37 -20.82 -29.21
CA ASP A 27 0.64 -21.58 -30.24
C ASP A 27 -0.08 -22.83 -29.66
N THR A 28 0.51 -23.44 -28.63
CA THR A 28 -0.06 -24.59 -27.92
C THR A 28 -1.25 -24.18 -27.03
N PHE A 29 -1.14 -23.03 -26.36
CA PHE A 29 -2.17 -22.49 -25.47
C PHE A 29 -3.43 -22.02 -26.22
N TYR A 30 -3.27 -21.38 -27.38
CA TYR A 30 -4.41 -21.01 -28.22
C TYR A 30 -5.18 -22.23 -28.73
N SER A 31 -4.48 -23.36 -28.92
CA SER A 31 -5.10 -24.61 -29.36
C SER A 31 -5.94 -25.27 -28.26
N SER A 32 -5.54 -25.21 -26.99
CA SER A 32 -6.29 -25.82 -25.88
C SER A 32 -7.55 -25.03 -25.49
N ILE A 33 -7.52 -23.70 -25.56
CA ILE A 33 -8.71 -22.86 -25.29
C ILE A 33 -9.81 -23.07 -26.34
N LEU A 34 -9.43 -23.36 -27.59
CA LEU A 34 -10.37 -23.65 -28.67
C LEU A 34 -11.06 -25.02 -28.52
N GLU A 35 -10.48 -25.95 -27.75
CA GLU A 35 -11.11 -27.24 -27.43
C GLU A 35 -12.05 -27.14 -26.22
N ASP A 36 -11.66 -26.44 -25.15
CA ASP A 36 -12.48 -26.31 -23.92
C ASP A 36 -13.75 -25.47 -24.11
N THR A 37 -13.75 -24.53 -25.06
CA THR A 37 -14.93 -23.68 -25.33
C THR A 37 -16.08 -24.41 -26.04
N LYS A 38 -15.89 -25.66 -26.48
CA LYS A 38 -16.95 -26.47 -27.09
C LYS A 38 -17.85 -27.19 -26.08
N GLU A 39 -17.42 -27.38 -24.82
CA GLU A 39 -18.15 -28.24 -23.86
C GLU A 39 -18.98 -27.51 -22.79
N GLN A 40 -18.84 -26.20 -22.58
CA GLN A 40 -19.44 -25.51 -21.42
C GLN A 40 -20.72 -24.69 -21.67
N LYS A 41 -21.60 -25.10 -22.59
CA LYS A 41 -22.82 -24.33 -22.92
C LYS A 41 -24.04 -24.40 -21.96
N PRO A 42 -24.19 -25.26 -20.93
CA PRO A 42 -25.42 -25.22 -20.11
C PRO A 42 -25.33 -24.49 -18.76
N LEU A 43 -24.17 -24.07 -18.26
CA LEU A 43 -24.02 -23.61 -16.86
C LEU A 43 -24.28 -22.11 -16.59
N ILE A 44 -24.54 -21.29 -17.62
CA ILE A 44 -24.61 -19.82 -17.49
C ILE A 44 -25.98 -19.29 -17.02
N ARG A 45 -27.00 -20.15 -16.85
CA ARG A 45 -28.37 -19.67 -16.60
C ARG A 45 -28.71 -19.31 -15.15
N ASN A 46 -27.91 -19.72 -14.16
CA ASN A 46 -28.27 -19.57 -12.73
C ASN A 46 -27.59 -18.39 -12.01
N ALA A 47 -26.68 -17.65 -12.66
CA ALA A 47 -25.90 -16.59 -12.01
C ALA A 47 -26.58 -15.20 -12.02
N ARG A 48 -27.77 -15.05 -12.64
CA ARG A 48 -28.43 -13.75 -12.83
C ARG A 48 -29.42 -13.34 -11.72
N GLU A 49 -29.66 -14.18 -10.72
CA GLU A 49 -30.68 -13.91 -9.69
C GLU A 49 -30.13 -13.34 -8.37
N LEU A 50 -28.82 -13.14 -8.24
CA LEU A 50 -28.18 -12.68 -6.98
C LEU A 50 -27.74 -11.20 -6.97
N GLU A 51 -28.06 -10.42 -8.00
CA GLU A 51 -27.53 -9.04 -8.20
C GLU A 51 -28.34 -7.89 -7.56
N HIS A 52 -29.31 -8.17 -6.66
CA HIS A 52 -30.14 -7.14 -6.04
C HIS A 52 -30.01 -7.03 -4.51
N LEU A 53 -28.86 -6.59 -4.00
CA LEU A 53 -28.75 -6.00 -2.67
C LEU A 53 -27.83 -4.76 -2.67
N ARG A 54 -28.34 -3.68 -2.05
CA ARG A 54 -27.79 -2.31 -2.02
C ARG A 54 -26.42 -2.23 -1.33
N ILE A 55 -25.54 -1.40 -1.89
CA ILE A 55 -24.21 -1.06 -1.40
C ILE A 55 -24.30 0.27 -0.65
N SER A 56 -23.78 0.33 0.59
CA SER A 56 -23.45 1.59 1.27
C SER A 56 -21.96 1.87 1.10
N GLU A 57 -21.64 3.09 0.67
CA GLU A 57 -20.28 3.61 0.52
C GLU A 57 -19.66 3.89 1.91
N CYS A 58 -18.38 3.56 2.10
CA CYS A 58 -17.58 3.96 3.27
C CYS A 58 -16.50 4.94 2.79
N ASP A 59 -16.54 6.17 3.34
CA ASP A 59 -15.65 7.28 3.03
C ASP A 59 -14.33 7.28 3.85
N ASP A 60 -13.27 7.71 3.15
CA ASP A 60 -12.11 8.59 3.47
C ASP A 60 -11.24 8.50 4.74
N PHE A 61 -9.91 8.52 4.49
CA PHE A 61 -8.91 9.25 5.29
C PHE A 61 -7.81 9.86 4.39
N THR A 62 -7.58 11.17 4.51
CA THR A 62 -6.49 11.91 3.84
C THR A 62 -5.35 12.22 4.84
N PHE A 63 -4.10 12.09 4.38
CA PHE A 63 -2.89 12.53 5.10
C PHE A 63 -2.42 13.88 4.56
N ASN A 64 -2.24 14.86 5.45
CA ASN A 64 -1.63 16.16 5.13
C ASN A 64 -0.11 16.09 5.33
N GLU A 65 0.67 16.36 4.29
CA GLU A 65 2.08 16.77 4.43
C GLU A 65 2.35 18.10 3.73
N CYS A 66 3.11 18.93 4.44
CA CYS A 66 3.47 20.29 4.09
C CYS A 66 4.84 20.32 3.39
N SER A 67 4.89 20.84 2.16
CA SER A 67 6.07 21.48 1.56
C SER A 67 5.64 22.24 0.30
N ILE A 68 6.22 23.43 0.11
CA ILE A 68 5.87 24.40 -0.94
C ILE A 68 5.90 23.75 -2.33
N SER A 69 4.71 23.45 -2.86
CA SER A 69 4.46 22.90 -4.19
C SER A 69 3.04 23.28 -4.60
N GLN A 70 2.77 23.47 -5.90
CA GLN A 70 1.40 23.50 -6.39
C GLN A 70 0.85 22.07 -6.30
N VAL A 71 0.27 21.74 -5.16
CA VAL A 71 -0.44 20.48 -4.92
C VAL A 71 -1.84 20.64 -5.50
N THR A 72 -2.13 19.95 -6.60
CA THR A 72 -3.52 19.64 -6.97
C THR A 72 -3.85 18.29 -6.35
N SER A 73 -4.35 18.29 -5.11
CA SER A 73 -4.83 17.07 -4.46
C SER A 73 -6.27 16.82 -4.87
N ASN A 74 -6.52 15.64 -5.43
CA ASN A 74 -7.82 14.99 -5.41
C ASN A 74 -7.61 13.69 -4.61
N ASP A 75 -8.59 13.22 -3.83
CA ASP A 75 -8.39 12.24 -2.74
C ASP A 75 -7.68 10.93 -3.14
N ASN A 76 -7.61 10.65 -4.43
CA ASN A 76 -7.01 9.44 -5.00
C ASN A 76 -5.57 9.59 -5.52
N PHE A 77 -5.07 10.81 -5.75
CA PHE A 77 -3.80 11.04 -6.44
C PHE A 77 -3.02 12.21 -5.87
N SER A 78 -1.71 12.01 -5.67
CA SER A 78 -0.78 13.10 -5.35
C SER A 78 0.21 13.32 -6.49
N PHE A 79 0.27 14.56 -6.97
CA PHE A 79 1.25 15.03 -7.94
C PHE A 79 2.14 16.06 -7.26
N THR A 80 3.46 15.86 -7.35
CA THR A 80 4.42 16.82 -6.82
C THR A 80 5.37 17.24 -7.92
N PHE A 81 5.38 18.55 -8.19
CA PHE A 81 6.22 19.18 -9.19
C PHE A 81 7.28 20.04 -8.51
N HIS A 82 8.53 19.90 -8.95
CA HIS A 82 9.61 20.79 -8.56
C HIS A 82 10.21 21.43 -9.81
N SER A 83 9.86 22.71 -10.03
CA SER A 83 10.59 23.56 -10.95
C SER A 83 11.83 24.09 -10.23
N LEU A 84 13.02 23.76 -10.72
CA LEU A 84 14.23 24.45 -10.27
C LEU A 84 14.19 25.85 -10.86
N GLU A 85 13.81 26.84 -10.06
CA GLU A 85 14.08 28.23 -10.43
C GLU A 85 15.57 28.38 -10.71
N GLN A 86 15.92 28.71 -11.95
CA GLN A 86 17.28 29.11 -12.27
C GLN A 86 17.66 30.28 -11.36
N PRO A 87 18.88 30.32 -10.79
CA PRO A 87 19.31 31.45 -9.99
C PRO A 87 19.26 32.70 -10.86
N LYS A 88 18.25 33.55 -10.64
CA LYS A 88 18.21 34.88 -11.22
C LYS A 88 19.43 35.61 -10.67
N LEU A 89 20.40 35.87 -11.53
CA LEU A 89 21.51 36.80 -11.28
C LEU A 89 20.90 38.17 -10.97
N GLN A 90 20.63 38.44 -9.69
CA GLN A 90 20.31 39.77 -9.22
C GLN A 90 21.55 40.64 -9.37
N LYS A 91 21.55 41.51 -10.38
CA LYS A 91 22.43 42.69 -10.41
C LYS A 91 22.07 43.58 -9.22
N THR A 92 22.83 43.48 -8.14
CA THR A 92 22.76 44.39 -7.01
C THR A 92 23.28 45.77 -7.43
N ARG A 93 22.36 46.72 -7.62
CA ARG A 93 22.68 48.15 -7.60
C ARG A 93 22.92 48.54 -6.13
N LYS A 94 24.18 48.86 -5.80
CA LYS A 94 24.56 49.51 -4.55
C LYS A 94 23.87 50.88 -4.46
N HIS A 95 22.99 51.05 -3.48
CA HIS A 95 22.75 52.37 -2.89
C HIS A 95 23.15 52.31 -1.41
N GLN A 96 24.19 53.07 -1.09
CA GLN A 96 24.53 53.48 0.26
C GLN A 96 23.49 54.50 0.72
N SER A 97 22.94 54.32 1.93
CA SER A 97 22.53 55.45 2.76
C SER A 97 22.66 55.09 4.24
N THR A 98 23.32 56.02 4.92
CA THR A 98 23.65 56.20 6.34
C THR A 98 22.45 56.00 7.29
N ARG A 99 22.60 55.25 8.40
CA ARG A 99 23.09 55.63 9.75
C ARG A 99 22.11 56.53 10.52
N THR A 100 21.48 56.01 11.59
CA THR A 100 21.52 56.55 12.97
C THR A 100 20.79 55.66 13.98
N ASN A 101 21.30 55.71 15.22
CA ASN A 101 21.05 54.89 16.39
C ASN A 101 19.81 55.28 17.23
N HIS A 102 19.42 54.36 18.14
CA HIS A 102 19.02 54.51 19.56
C HIS A 102 17.71 53.76 19.91
N SER A 103 17.82 52.65 20.68
CA SER A 103 17.46 52.48 22.12
C SER A 103 16.02 52.91 22.44
N SER A 104 15.14 52.17 23.14
CA SER A 104 15.28 51.18 24.22
C SER A 104 13.86 50.71 24.61
N THR A 105 13.65 49.39 24.74
CA THR A 105 12.90 48.57 25.74
C THR A 105 11.70 49.16 26.58
N PRO A 106 11.02 48.36 27.44
CA PRO A 106 9.72 47.71 27.14
C PRO A 106 8.63 48.07 28.17
N TYR A 107 7.35 47.72 27.95
CA TYR A 107 6.45 47.41 29.08
C TYR A 107 5.32 46.45 28.69
N SER A 108 5.08 45.54 29.63
CA SER A 108 4.11 44.43 29.66
C SER A 108 2.78 44.88 30.30
N ILE A 109 1.84 43.92 30.43
CA ILE A 109 0.54 43.89 31.16
C ILE A 109 -0.63 43.67 30.15
N ARG A 110 -1.23 42.48 30.01
CA ARG A 110 -1.98 41.57 30.93
C ARG A 110 -3.41 42.05 31.22
N GLN A 111 -4.41 41.30 30.73
CA GLN A 111 -5.73 40.96 31.33
C GLN A 111 -6.54 40.17 30.28
N GLU A 112 -6.87 38.89 30.42
CA GLU A 112 -7.80 38.18 31.32
C GLU A 112 -9.31 38.41 31.07
N ASN A 113 -10.00 37.26 30.99
CA ASN A 113 -11.44 36.99 31.17
C ASN A 113 -12.35 37.33 29.95
N SER A 114 -13.33 36.51 29.56
CA SER A 114 -14.26 35.75 30.41
C SER A 114 -14.98 34.65 29.64
N ILE A 115 -15.23 33.55 30.34
CA ILE A 115 -16.17 32.47 30.04
C ILE A 115 -17.61 32.96 30.22
N LYS A 116 -18.54 32.59 29.32
CA LYS A 116 -19.98 32.44 29.63
C LYS A 116 -20.59 31.27 28.84
N LYS A 117 -21.17 30.34 29.60
CA LYS A 117 -22.13 29.28 29.24
C LYS A 117 -23.55 29.86 29.15
N CYS A 118 -24.39 29.24 28.31
CA CYS A 118 -25.85 28.98 28.44
C CYS A 118 -26.20 28.11 27.20
N GLU A 119 -26.40 26.80 27.33
CA GLU A 119 -27.66 26.07 27.63
C GLU A 119 -28.79 26.28 26.61
N ASP A 120 -28.98 25.22 25.80
CA ASP A 120 -30.17 24.55 25.26
C ASP A 120 -31.47 25.31 24.98
N GLU A 121 -32.00 25.10 23.76
CA GLU A 121 -33.39 24.65 23.60
C GLU A 121 -33.63 24.05 22.20
N THR A 122 -34.17 22.85 22.20
CA THR A 122 -34.55 22.04 21.03
C THR A 122 -36.01 22.33 20.67
N VAL A 123 -36.30 22.67 19.42
CA VAL A 123 -37.68 22.71 18.89
C VAL A 123 -37.77 21.87 17.63
N MET A 124 -38.67 20.89 17.68
CA MET A 124 -39.08 19.99 16.61
C MET A 124 -39.96 20.75 15.60
N VAL A 125 -39.63 20.64 14.30
CA VAL A 125 -40.55 20.97 13.20
C VAL A 125 -40.49 19.84 12.19
N GLU A 126 -41.62 19.15 12.01
CA GLU A 126 -41.89 18.23 10.92
C GLU A 126 -42.00 19.00 9.59
N GLU A 127 -41.18 18.64 8.59
CA GLU A 127 -41.47 18.97 7.19
C GLU A 127 -41.33 17.72 6.31
N ASN A 128 -42.48 17.26 5.81
CA ASN A 128 -42.60 16.34 4.68
C ASN A 128 -42.01 16.98 3.42
N ARG A 129 -40.90 16.46 2.88
CA ARG A 129 -40.50 16.69 1.50
C ARG A 129 -39.94 15.44 0.82
N SER A 130 -40.57 15.15 -0.31
CA SER A 130 -40.19 14.28 -1.43
C SER A 130 -38.71 13.92 -1.55
N HIS A 131 -38.44 12.61 -1.69
CA HIS A 131 -37.13 12.06 -2.01
C HIS A 131 -36.55 12.66 -3.32
N PRO A 132 -35.34 13.23 -3.30
CA PRO A 132 -34.59 13.46 -4.53
C PRO A 132 -33.99 12.14 -5.00
N VAL A 133 -34.10 11.87 -6.30
CA VAL A 133 -33.38 10.83 -7.01
C VAL A 133 -31.88 11.03 -6.75
N GLN A 134 -31.23 10.04 -6.13
CA GLN A 134 -29.78 10.05 -5.93
C GLN A 134 -29.07 10.02 -7.30
N PRO A 135 -28.06 10.87 -7.52
CA PRO A 135 -27.23 10.78 -8.71
C PRO A 135 -26.37 9.51 -8.65
N VAL A 136 -26.36 8.76 -9.75
CA VAL A 136 -25.39 7.69 -9.99
C VAL A 136 -23.99 8.32 -10.04
N ILE A 137 -23.14 8.01 -9.07
CA ILE A 137 -21.73 8.42 -9.06
C ILE A 137 -20.98 7.52 -10.05
N ILE A 138 -20.70 8.07 -11.23
CA ILE A 138 -19.73 7.48 -12.16
C ILE A 138 -18.35 7.93 -11.69
N GLY A 139 -17.49 6.98 -11.30
CA GLY A 139 -16.16 7.25 -10.76
C GLY A 139 -15.35 8.24 -11.62
N TYR A 140 -15.02 9.38 -11.04
CA TYR A 140 -14.20 10.42 -11.66
C TYR A 140 -12.73 10.01 -11.64
N TYR A 141 -12.20 9.57 -12.78
CA TYR A 141 -10.75 9.65 -13.00
C TYR A 141 -10.36 11.11 -13.18
N PRO A 142 -9.27 11.60 -12.59
CA PRO A 142 -8.78 12.93 -12.92
C PRO A 142 -8.49 12.97 -14.42
N VAL A 143 -9.25 13.78 -15.16
CA VAL A 143 -8.83 14.23 -16.47
C VAL A 143 -7.70 15.19 -16.21
N ILE A 144 -6.48 14.67 -16.34
CA ILE A 144 -5.28 15.46 -16.19
C ILE A 144 -5.19 16.42 -17.40
N SER A 145 -5.80 17.59 -17.32
CA SER A 145 -5.69 18.63 -18.35
C SER A 145 -4.49 19.55 -18.03
N TYR A 146 -3.30 19.18 -18.49
CA TYR A 146 -2.13 20.07 -18.43
C TYR A 146 -1.92 20.78 -19.77
N GLN A 147 -1.49 22.05 -19.68
CA GLN A 147 -0.89 22.76 -20.81
C GLN A 147 0.39 22.00 -21.21
N PRO A 148 0.49 21.46 -22.43
CA PRO A 148 1.62 20.62 -22.86
C PRO A 148 2.99 21.24 -22.61
N ASP A 149 3.07 22.57 -22.73
CA ASP A 149 4.31 23.34 -22.65
C ASP A 149 4.92 23.36 -21.24
N GLN A 150 4.12 23.17 -20.20
CA GLN A 150 4.61 23.18 -18.81
C GLN A 150 5.32 21.88 -18.44
N LEU A 151 4.90 20.75 -19.02
CA LEU A 151 5.48 19.43 -18.74
C LEU A 151 6.87 19.26 -19.36
N LEU A 152 7.12 19.94 -20.49
CA LEU A 152 8.38 19.84 -21.22
C LEU A 152 9.58 20.38 -20.42
N ASN A 153 9.39 21.26 -19.45
CA ASN A 153 10.50 21.89 -18.71
C ASN A 153 10.78 21.25 -17.34
N LEU A 154 10.05 20.20 -16.96
CA LEU A 154 10.22 19.55 -15.68
C LEU A 154 11.53 18.78 -15.62
N LYS A 155 12.32 19.03 -14.57
CA LYS A 155 13.54 18.27 -14.26
C LYS A 155 13.29 17.14 -13.26
N CYS A 156 12.31 17.32 -12.39
CA CYS A 156 11.94 16.36 -11.38
C CYS A 156 10.43 16.13 -11.45
N PHE A 157 10.02 14.86 -11.41
CA PHE A 157 8.62 14.49 -11.39
C PHE A 157 8.40 13.35 -10.38
N SER A 158 7.35 13.46 -9.57
CA SER A 158 6.89 12.39 -8.70
C SER A 158 5.42 12.10 -8.94
N LEU A 159 5.12 10.81 -9.13
CA LEU A 159 3.77 10.29 -9.21
C LEU A 159 3.61 9.22 -8.13
N LYS A 160 2.66 9.44 -7.21
CA LYS A 160 2.29 8.47 -6.19
C LYS A 160 0.78 8.25 -6.21
N SER A 161 0.36 6.99 -6.19
CA SER A 161 -1.04 6.61 -6.13
C SER A 161 -1.29 5.64 -4.98
N SER A 162 -2.28 5.96 -4.15
CA SER A 162 -2.76 5.07 -3.10
C SER A 162 -3.62 3.94 -3.67
N TYR A 163 -4.24 4.16 -4.82
CA TYR A 163 -5.14 3.22 -5.49
C TYR A 163 -4.54 2.63 -6.76
N PRO A 164 -4.91 1.39 -7.13
CA PRO A 164 -4.50 0.82 -8.40
C PRO A 164 -5.08 1.61 -9.59
N PHE A 165 -4.20 1.96 -10.54
CA PHE A 165 -4.62 2.50 -11.83
C PHE A 165 -5.25 1.39 -12.67
N GLN A 166 -6.40 1.70 -13.26
CA GLN A 166 -7.07 0.76 -14.14
C GLN A 166 -6.37 0.55 -15.49
N ARG A 167 -5.44 1.45 -15.83
CA ARG A 167 -4.90 1.60 -17.18
C ARG A 167 -3.46 2.09 -17.15
N TYR A 168 -2.52 1.15 -17.27
CA TYR A 168 -1.08 1.45 -17.32
C TYR A 168 -0.71 2.38 -18.47
N ASP A 169 -1.33 2.18 -19.64
CA ASP A 169 -1.07 2.94 -20.86
C ASP A 169 -1.26 4.45 -20.69
N ARG A 170 -2.17 4.88 -19.81
CA ARG A 170 -2.36 6.30 -19.49
C ARG A 170 -1.17 6.90 -18.75
N ILE A 171 -0.55 6.14 -17.84
CA ILE A 171 0.66 6.56 -17.13
C ILE A 171 1.81 6.65 -18.12
N VAL A 172 1.96 5.63 -18.97
CA VAL A 172 2.97 5.60 -20.03
C VAL A 172 2.84 6.82 -20.96
N LEU A 173 1.63 7.13 -21.44
CA LEU A 173 1.40 8.30 -22.29
C LEU A 173 1.76 9.63 -21.61
N LEU A 174 1.53 9.76 -20.31
CA LEU A 174 1.94 10.92 -19.53
C LEU A 174 3.48 11.00 -19.44
N LEU A 175 4.11 9.91 -19.06
CA LEU A 175 5.57 9.80 -18.90
C LEU A 175 6.31 10.09 -20.22
N ARG A 176 5.79 9.62 -21.36
CA ARG A 176 6.34 9.89 -22.70
C ARG A 176 6.40 11.37 -23.07
N ARG A 177 5.58 12.22 -22.46
CA ARG A 177 5.58 13.68 -22.71
C ARG A 177 6.63 14.42 -21.88
N MET A 178 7.30 13.73 -20.96
CA MET A 178 8.22 14.32 -19.97
C MET A 178 9.69 13.93 -20.27
N SER A 179 10.11 14.02 -21.53
CA SER A 179 11.43 13.57 -21.99
C SER A 179 12.63 14.30 -21.36
N ASN A 180 12.39 15.48 -20.77
CA ASN A 180 13.42 16.31 -20.12
C ASN A 180 13.59 16.03 -18.62
N VAL A 181 12.79 15.13 -18.04
CA VAL A 181 12.89 14.74 -16.63
C VAL A 181 14.22 14.03 -16.39
N GLU A 182 14.95 14.51 -15.40
CA GLU A 182 16.21 13.94 -14.95
C GLU A 182 16.03 13.06 -13.71
N LYS A 183 14.96 13.28 -12.93
CA LYS A 183 14.65 12.53 -11.72
C LYS A 183 13.18 12.14 -11.69
N LEU A 184 12.91 10.83 -11.68
CA LEU A 184 11.57 10.26 -11.60
C LEU A 184 11.40 9.48 -10.30
N THR A 185 10.32 9.77 -9.56
CA THR A 185 9.87 8.96 -8.43
C THR A 185 8.47 8.42 -8.71
N LEU A 186 8.35 7.10 -8.85
CA LEU A 186 7.11 6.44 -9.27
C LEU A 186 6.65 5.43 -8.22
N ASN A 187 5.54 5.69 -7.54
CA ASN A 187 4.87 4.74 -6.66
C ASN A 187 3.47 4.47 -7.21
N ILE A 188 3.32 3.36 -7.94
CA ILE A 188 2.07 3.04 -8.60
C ILE A 188 1.70 1.59 -8.40
N SER A 189 0.40 1.37 -8.37
CA SER A 189 -0.26 0.09 -8.40
C SER A 189 -1.09 0.03 -9.67
N VAL A 190 -1.13 -1.11 -10.36
CA VAL A 190 -1.74 -1.21 -11.69
C VAL A 190 -2.56 -2.48 -11.76
N TYR A 191 -3.78 -2.37 -12.25
CA TYR A 191 -4.71 -3.47 -12.46
C TYR A 191 -5.56 -3.16 -13.70
N ASP A 192 -5.68 -4.05 -14.69
CA ASP A 192 -6.60 -3.83 -15.83
C ASP A 192 -7.67 -4.93 -15.81
N ARG A 193 -8.92 -4.53 -15.62
CA ARG A 193 -10.07 -5.46 -15.64
C ARG A 193 -10.38 -6.00 -17.02
N ASN A 194 -10.00 -5.24 -18.06
CA ASN A 194 -10.45 -5.50 -19.43
C ASN A 194 -9.38 -6.21 -20.25
N ARG A 195 -8.17 -6.34 -19.70
CA ARG A 195 -7.03 -6.96 -20.36
C ARG A 195 -6.24 -7.76 -19.35
N VAL A 196 -5.81 -8.94 -19.77
CA VAL A 196 -4.70 -9.61 -19.11
C VAL A 196 -3.48 -8.69 -19.28
N ILE A 197 -3.12 -7.93 -18.24
CA ILE A 197 -1.82 -7.28 -18.21
C ILE A 197 -0.80 -8.36 -17.87
N ASP A 198 0.22 -8.48 -18.70
CA ASP A 198 1.42 -9.19 -18.29
C ASP A 198 2.06 -8.49 -17.09
N VAL A 199 2.87 -9.24 -16.34
CA VAL A 199 3.70 -8.68 -15.29
C VAL A 199 4.57 -7.56 -15.87
N ILE A 200 4.55 -6.38 -15.24
CA ILE A 200 5.45 -5.27 -15.62
C ILE A 200 6.85 -5.64 -15.14
N ASP A 201 7.68 -6.10 -16.07
CA ASP A 201 9.07 -6.52 -15.86
C ASP A 201 10.06 -5.46 -16.37
N GLY A 202 11.34 -5.80 -16.43
CA GLY A 202 12.37 -4.92 -16.99
C GLY A 202 12.16 -4.57 -18.46
N THR A 203 11.56 -5.45 -19.26
CA THR A 203 11.27 -5.20 -20.67
C THR A 203 10.23 -4.08 -20.82
N TYR A 204 9.15 -4.15 -20.04
CA TYR A 204 8.13 -3.11 -19.99
C TYR A 204 8.70 -1.79 -19.46
N VAL A 205 9.49 -1.82 -18.38
CA VAL A 205 10.13 -0.60 -17.84
C VAL A 205 11.05 0.06 -18.88
N GLN A 206 11.84 -0.73 -19.61
CA GLN A 206 12.70 -0.21 -20.66
C GLN A 206 11.89 0.48 -21.75
N HIS A 207 10.93 -0.24 -22.34
CA HIS A 207 10.21 0.24 -23.50
C HIS A 207 9.23 1.37 -23.18
N ASP A 208 8.53 1.30 -22.05
CA ASP A 208 7.48 2.28 -21.76
C ASP A 208 7.96 3.52 -21.01
N ILE A 209 9.09 3.43 -20.30
CA ILE A 209 9.59 4.52 -19.48
C ILE A 209 10.96 4.97 -19.98
N LEU A 210 11.97 4.08 -19.95
CA LEU A 210 13.37 4.49 -20.13
C LEU A 210 13.68 4.95 -21.56
N ASP A 211 13.13 4.27 -22.58
CA ASP A 211 13.32 4.63 -24.00
C ASP A 211 12.81 6.05 -24.31
N TYR A 212 11.84 6.55 -23.54
CA TYR A 212 11.24 7.87 -23.73
C TYR A 212 11.80 8.95 -22.79
N MET A 213 12.66 8.58 -21.85
CA MET A 213 13.28 9.50 -20.87
C MET A 213 14.81 9.45 -20.93
N PRO A 214 15.42 9.87 -22.05
CA PRO A 214 16.88 9.77 -22.24
C PRO A 214 17.69 10.65 -21.27
N GLN A 215 17.05 11.64 -20.62
CA GLN A 215 17.70 12.50 -19.63
C GLN A 215 17.63 11.94 -18.20
N LEU A 216 16.96 10.81 -17.99
CA LEU A 216 16.72 10.24 -16.67
C LEU A 216 18.04 9.76 -16.04
N ARG A 217 18.44 10.41 -14.95
CA ARG A 217 19.65 10.10 -14.17
C ARG A 217 19.34 9.42 -12.85
N SER A 218 18.12 9.59 -12.35
CA SER A 218 17.67 8.99 -11.10
C SER A 218 16.26 8.47 -11.28
N PHE A 219 16.08 7.18 -11.01
CA PHE A 219 14.78 6.52 -11.07
C PHE A 219 14.55 5.75 -9.78
N ILE A 220 13.62 6.25 -8.96
CA ILE A 220 13.17 5.60 -7.73
C ILE A 220 11.77 5.09 -8.00
N PHE A 221 11.53 3.81 -7.81
CA PHE A 221 10.22 3.25 -8.14
C PHE A 221 9.78 2.12 -7.21
N TYR A 222 8.46 2.01 -7.10
CA TYR A 222 7.71 0.85 -6.66
C TYR A 222 6.52 0.73 -7.62
N ILE A 223 6.51 -0.34 -8.42
CA ILE A 223 5.46 -0.64 -9.38
C ILE A 223 4.88 -1.99 -8.99
N CYS A 224 3.60 -2.00 -8.61
CA CYS A 224 2.86 -3.21 -8.31
C CYS A 224 1.88 -3.51 -9.45
N THR A 225 1.92 -4.72 -9.99
CA THR A 225 1.00 -5.21 -11.01
C THR A 225 0.14 -6.31 -10.43
N TYR A 226 -1.16 -6.11 -10.46
CA TYR A 226 -2.17 -7.11 -10.10
C TYR A 226 -2.50 -7.95 -11.33
N VAL A 227 -2.30 -9.26 -11.21
CA VAL A 227 -2.48 -10.20 -12.32
C VAL A 227 -3.59 -11.21 -12.03
N GLU A 228 -4.32 -11.57 -13.08
CA GLU A 228 -5.30 -12.64 -13.03
C GLU A 228 -4.62 -14.01 -13.05
N PRO A 229 -5.17 -15.01 -12.35
CA PRO A 229 -4.56 -16.35 -12.23
C PRO A 229 -4.38 -17.08 -13.57
N ALA A 230 -5.24 -16.84 -14.56
CA ALA A 230 -5.11 -17.46 -15.88
C ALA A 230 -3.83 -16.98 -16.61
N ALA A 231 -3.38 -15.76 -16.32
CA ALA A 231 -2.16 -15.17 -16.87
C ALA A 231 -0.89 -15.78 -16.26
N LEU A 232 -0.99 -16.32 -15.04
CA LEU A 232 0.09 -17.00 -14.33
C LEU A 232 0.28 -18.47 -14.73
N SER A 233 -0.33 -18.91 -15.83
CA SER A 233 -0.02 -20.20 -16.45
C SER A 233 1.49 -20.36 -16.72
N TYR A 234 2.23 -19.25 -16.81
CA TYR A 234 3.68 -19.19 -16.73
C TYR A 234 4.13 -18.77 -15.32
N LYS A 235 4.73 -19.70 -14.57
CA LYS A 235 5.36 -19.41 -13.26
C LYS A 235 6.63 -18.58 -13.45
N LEU A 236 6.51 -17.28 -13.68
CA LEU A 236 7.64 -16.36 -13.55
C LEU A 236 8.06 -16.32 -12.08
N SER A 237 9.33 -16.61 -11.80
CA SER A 237 9.89 -16.44 -10.46
C SER A 237 10.26 -14.98 -10.19
N SER A 238 10.40 -14.62 -8.91
CA SER A 238 10.90 -13.28 -8.56
C SER A 238 12.28 -13.02 -9.17
N GLU A 239 13.12 -14.04 -9.22
CA GLU A 239 14.47 -14.05 -9.74
C GLU A 239 14.49 -13.78 -11.26
N ASP A 240 13.56 -14.38 -12.00
CA ASP A 240 13.43 -14.13 -13.45
C ASP A 240 13.09 -12.66 -13.72
N ILE A 241 12.15 -12.10 -12.96
CA ILE A 241 11.74 -10.68 -13.09
C ILE A 241 12.91 -9.77 -12.70
N GLN A 242 13.59 -10.06 -11.60
CA GLN A 242 14.76 -9.29 -11.19
C GLN A 242 15.86 -9.33 -12.26
N LEU A 243 16.07 -10.49 -12.89
CA LEU A 243 17.03 -10.64 -13.98
C LEU A 243 16.69 -9.71 -15.15
N THR A 244 15.41 -9.60 -15.56
CA THR A 244 15.02 -8.67 -16.64
C THR A 244 15.37 -7.22 -16.31
N LEU A 245 15.19 -6.78 -15.06
CA LEU A 245 15.52 -5.42 -14.62
C LEU A 245 17.03 -5.19 -14.60
N THR A 246 17.81 -6.18 -14.16
CA THR A 246 19.28 -6.06 -14.17
C THR A 246 19.86 -6.06 -15.58
N ASN A 247 19.24 -6.78 -16.52
CA ASN A 247 19.69 -6.85 -17.92
C ASN A 247 19.59 -5.51 -18.65
N ILE A 248 18.64 -4.65 -18.27
CA ILE A 248 18.49 -3.29 -18.81
C ILE A 248 19.38 -2.26 -18.07
N GLY A 249 20.24 -2.72 -17.16
CA GLY A 249 21.21 -1.88 -16.45
C GLY A 249 20.68 -1.21 -15.18
N LEU A 250 19.46 -1.51 -14.74
CA LEU A 250 18.97 -1.06 -13.43
C LEU A 250 19.68 -1.86 -12.33
N GLN A 251 20.57 -1.16 -11.61
CA GLN A 251 21.25 -1.70 -10.44
C GLN A 251 20.42 -1.44 -9.18
N HIS A 252 20.58 -2.28 -8.16
CA HIS A 252 19.88 -2.15 -6.87
C HIS A 252 18.35 -2.19 -7.02
N VAL A 253 17.86 -3.24 -7.67
CA VAL A 253 16.43 -3.51 -7.84
C VAL A 253 16.10 -4.88 -7.28
N THR A 254 14.86 -5.06 -6.88
CA THR A 254 14.33 -6.35 -6.43
C THR A 254 12.87 -6.47 -6.83
N SER A 255 12.34 -7.67 -6.68
CA SER A 255 10.99 -8.05 -7.03
C SER A 255 10.40 -8.89 -5.91
N MET A 256 9.08 -8.90 -5.81
CA MET A 256 8.33 -9.81 -4.95
C MET A 256 7.07 -10.25 -5.69
N ILE A 257 6.75 -11.54 -5.58
CA ILE A 257 5.50 -12.09 -6.09
C ILE A 257 4.76 -12.64 -4.89
N ASN A 258 3.52 -12.19 -4.72
CA ASN A 258 2.65 -12.65 -3.65
C ASN A 258 1.38 -13.23 -4.27
N ASP A 259 1.07 -14.46 -3.89
CA ASP A 259 -0.22 -15.07 -4.20
C ASP A 259 -1.24 -14.54 -3.18
N CYS A 260 -2.20 -13.79 -3.69
CA CYS A 260 -3.26 -13.17 -2.91
C CYS A 260 -4.59 -13.78 -3.37
N ASP A 261 -4.83 -15.05 -3.08
CA ASP A 261 -6.15 -15.66 -3.29
C ASP A 261 -7.08 -15.30 -2.11
N GLY A 262 -8.38 -15.21 -2.39
CA GLY A 262 -9.40 -15.48 -1.37
C GLY A 262 -9.84 -14.39 -0.38
N VAL A 263 -9.08 -13.35 -0.03
CA VAL A 263 -9.59 -12.37 0.97
C VAL A 263 -10.42 -11.26 0.33
N VAL A 264 -11.71 -11.56 0.17
CA VAL A 264 -12.94 -10.74 0.18
C VAL A 264 -12.77 -9.20 0.24
N ASN A 265 -12.00 -8.61 -0.66
CA ASN A 265 -12.28 -7.27 -1.13
C ASN A 265 -12.87 -7.42 -2.52
N TYR A 266 -14.16 -7.11 -2.60
CA TYR A 266 -15.17 -7.30 -3.66
C TYR A 266 -14.82 -6.75 -5.06
N VAL A 267 -13.56 -6.45 -5.29
CA VAL A 267 -13.07 -5.64 -6.39
C VAL A 267 -12.03 -6.52 -7.13
N HIS A 268 -12.56 -7.55 -7.81
CA HIS A 268 -12.08 -8.15 -9.08
C HIS A 268 -11.18 -9.39 -9.16
N GLY A 269 -11.33 -10.40 -8.30
CA GLY A 269 -10.82 -11.75 -8.63
C GLY A 269 -9.31 -11.83 -8.93
N VAL A 270 -8.55 -10.81 -8.53
CA VAL A 270 -7.10 -10.74 -8.65
C VAL A 270 -6.53 -11.76 -7.69
N ARG A 271 -5.65 -12.64 -8.20
CA ARG A 271 -5.07 -13.71 -7.38
C ARG A 271 -3.60 -13.55 -7.08
N ALA A 272 -2.91 -12.59 -7.70
CA ALA A 272 -1.52 -12.32 -7.37
C ALA A 272 -1.13 -10.87 -7.61
N ALA A 273 -0.12 -10.45 -6.86
CA ALA A 273 0.54 -9.17 -7.00
C ALA A 273 2.02 -9.40 -7.30
N CYS A 274 2.52 -8.81 -8.37
CA CYS A 274 3.95 -8.72 -8.64
C CYS A 274 4.40 -7.28 -8.39
N SER A 275 5.34 -7.09 -7.48
CA SER A 275 5.93 -5.78 -7.23
C SER A 275 7.39 -5.75 -7.63
N ILE A 276 7.80 -4.71 -8.35
CA ILE A 276 9.20 -4.39 -8.65
C ILE A 276 9.56 -3.05 -8.02
N PHE A 277 10.76 -2.93 -7.45
CA PHE A 277 11.17 -1.69 -6.81
C PHE A 277 12.68 -1.48 -6.72
N SER A 278 13.05 -0.22 -6.62
CA SER A 278 14.43 0.24 -6.40
C SER A 278 14.83 0.18 -4.93
N LEU A 279 16.11 -0.07 -4.67
CA LEU A 279 16.74 -0.10 -3.35
C LEU A 279 17.70 1.09 -3.16
N PRO A 280 17.82 1.65 -1.94
CA PRO A 280 16.98 1.37 -0.78
C PRO A 280 15.52 1.77 -1.04
N PHE A 281 14.58 1.05 -0.44
CA PHE A 281 13.15 1.37 -0.56
C PHE A 281 12.86 2.70 0.13
N LYS A 282 12.25 3.66 -0.58
CA LYS A 282 12.09 5.06 -0.13
C LYS A 282 10.64 5.49 0.09
N PHE A 283 9.70 4.55 0.07
CA PHE A 283 8.29 4.85 0.29
C PHE A 283 7.91 4.50 1.73
N ASP A 284 6.92 5.22 2.23
CA ASP A 284 6.35 5.11 3.57
C ASP A 284 5.25 4.05 3.66
N TYR A 285 4.70 3.66 2.51
CA TYR A 285 3.65 2.67 2.38
C TYR A 285 4.12 1.48 1.53
N LEU A 286 3.85 0.27 2.01
CA LEU A 286 4.08 -0.97 1.28
C LEU A 286 2.89 -1.90 1.50
N ARG A 287 2.36 -2.47 0.43
CA ARG A 287 1.10 -3.24 0.45
C ARG A 287 1.27 -4.61 -0.19
N ASP A 288 0.35 -5.48 0.16
CA ASP A 288 0.16 -6.81 -0.41
C ASP A 288 1.42 -7.66 -0.33
N ILE A 289 2.09 -7.64 0.84
CA ILE A 289 3.24 -8.49 1.12
C ILE A 289 2.78 -9.83 1.70
N GLY A 290 3.31 -10.94 1.18
CA GLY A 290 3.11 -12.30 1.71
C GLY A 290 4.35 -12.89 2.39
N ASN A 291 4.31 -14.20 2.67
CA ASN A 291 5.36 -14.97 3.36
C ASN A 291 6.74 -14.91 2.68
N ASN A 292 6.76 -14.67 1.36
CA ASN A 292 7.94 -14.72 0.50
C ASN A 292 8.66 -13.38 0.34
N PHE A 293 8.36 -12.38 1.17
CA PHE A 293 9.02 -11.09 1.05
C PHE A 293 10.52 -11.16 1.33
N PRO A 294 11.34 -10.34 0.67
CA PRO A 294 12.79 -10.44 0.77
C PRO A 294 13.29 -10.00 2.16
N ASN A 295 14.40 -10.58 2.61
CA ASN A 295 15.05 -10.21 3.88
C ASN A 295 15.79 -8.87 3.77
N ILE A 296 15.03 -7.77 3.69
CA ILE A 296 15.50 -6.40 3.51
C ILE A 296 14.94 -5.54 4.64
N VAL A 297 15.73 -4.58 5.12
CA VAL A 297 15.24 -3.56 6.07
C VAL A 297 14.59 -2.41 5.31
N PHE A 298 13.30 -2.23 5.50
CA PHE A 298 12.48 -1.17 4.92
C PHE A 298 12.43 0.03 5.88
N SER A 299 13.54 0.78 5.95
CA SER A 299 13.73 1.85 6.94
C SER A 299 12.75 3.03 6.84
N TYR A 300 12.04 3.17 5.72
CA TYR A 300 11.09 4.27 5.48
C TYR A 300 9.63 3.85 5.65
N VAL A 301 9.34 2.55 5.65
CA VAL A 301 7.95 2.05 5.70
C VAL A 301 7.40 2.23 7.10
N THR A 302 6.28 2.95 7.17
CA THR A 302 5.52 3.20 8.40
C THR A 302 4.12 2.58 8.34
N CYS A 303 3.63 2.26 7.14
CA CYS A 303 2.32 1.65 6.93
C CYS A 303 2.48 0.41 6.04
N LEU A 304 2.03 -0.74 6.55
CA LEU A 304 2.22 -2.05 5.95
C LEU A 304 0.88 -2.78 5.85
N VAL A 305 0.58 -3.31 4.66
CA VAL A 305 -0.50 -4.29 4.46
C VAL A 305 0.11 -5.64 4.11
N ILE A 306 -0.19 -6.66 4.92
CA ILE A 306 0.21 -8.05 4.66
C ILE A 306 -1.01 -8.89 4.27
N GLN A 307 -0.84 -9.73 3.27
CA GLN A 307 -1.86 -10.63 2.75
C GLN A 307 -1.22 -11.85 2.10
N ASP A 308 -1.75 -13.03 2.39
CA ASP A 308 -1.32 -14.30 1.81
C ASP A 308 -2.43 -15.35 1.96
N ILE A 309 -2.37 -16.39 1.14
CA ILE A 309 -3.19 -17.60 1.23
C ILE A 309 -2.61 -18.60 2.22
N ILE A 310 -1.33 -18.47 2.53
CA ILE A 310 -0.63 -19.30 3.51
C ILE A 310 -0.71 -18.60 4.87
N PRO A 311 -1.08 -19.30 5.96
CA PRO A 311 -1.08 -18.73 7.30
C PRO A 311 0.24 -18.02 7.66
N PHE A 312 0.14 -16.92 8.40
CA PHE A 312 1.32 -16.23 8.92
C PHE A 312 1.73 -16.81 10.27
N GLU A 313 2.84 -17.54 10.33
CA GLU A 313 3.33 -18.10 11.58
C GLU A 313 4.02 -17.05 12.46
N HIS A 314 4.27 -17.36 13.73
CA HIS A 314 4.93 -16.45 14.67
C HIS A 314 6.26 -15.87 14.12
N GLU A 315 7.06 -16.72 13.46
CA GLU A 315 8.34 -16.34 12.85
C GLU A 315 8.20 -15.30 11.74
N PHE A 316 7.06 -15.30 11.03
CA PHE A 316 6.76 -14.28 10.03
C PHE A 316 6.66 -12.91 10.71
N PHE A 317 5.93 -12.80 11.82
CA PHE A 317 5.83 -11.54 12.58
C PHE A 317 7.17 -11.10 13.18
N MET A 318 8.05 -12.03 13.58
CA MET A 318 9.42 -11.68 13.96
C MET A 318 10.19 -11.04 12.80
N ARG A 319 10.04 -11.59 11.58
CA ARG A 319 10.65 -11.01 10.39
C ARG A 319 10.08 -9.63 10.08
N ILE A 320 8.77 -9.41 10.26
CA ILE A 320 8.16 -8.08 10.10
C ILE A 320 8.78 -7.08 11.09
N ALA A 321 8.81 -7.38 12.39
CA ALA A 321 9.38 -6.48 13.39
C ALA A 321 10.83 -6.07 13.07
N ARG A 322 11.65 -6.99 12.56
CA ARG A 322 13.04 -6.73 12.15
C ARG A 322 13.15 -5.92 10.85
N SER A 323 12.27 -6.19 9.90
CA SER A 323 12.32 -5.59 8.56
C SER A 323 11.70 -4.19 8.52
N PHE A 324 10.78 -3.89 9.45
CA PHE A 324 10.00 -2.65 9.49
C PHE A 324 10.15 -1.93 10.83
N PRO A 325 11.35 -1.40 11.15
CA PRO A 325 11.65 -0.87 12.47
C PRO A 325 10.84 0.39 12.84
N LEU A 326 10.27 1.10 11.86
CA LEU A 326 9.45 2.31 12.07
C LEU A 326 7.95 2.08 11.84
N LEU A 327 7.49 0.82 11.86
CA LEU A 327 6.11 0.47 11.57
C LEU A 327 5.13 1.11 12.56
N LYS A 328 4.20 1.92 12.05
CA LYS A 328 3.14 2.60 12.80
C LYS A 328 1.75 2.00 12.54
N HIS A 329 1.51 1.54 11.32
CA HIS A 329 0.24 0.94 10.92
C HIS A 329 0.48 -0.42 10.29
N LEU A 330 -0.10 -1.47 10.86
CA LEU A 330 -0.11 -2.82 10.32
C LEU A 330 -1.55 -3.25 10.02
N CYS A 331 -1.83 -3.59 8.76
CA CYS A 331 -3.06 -4.21 8.32
C CYS A 331 -2.79 -5.66 7.94
N ILE A 332 -3.51 -6.60 8.53
CA ILE A 332 -3.39 -8.04 8.30
C ILE A 332 -4.65 -8.54 7.61
N ARG A 333 -4.47 -9.25 6.51
CA ARG A 333 -5.55 -9.86 5.73
C ARG A 333 -5.21 -11.32 5.47
N ASN A 334 -5.62 -12.19 6.38
CA ASN A 334 -5.40 -13.63 6.26
C ASN A 334 -6.44 -14.37 7.08
N SER A 335 -7.37 -15.05 6.42
CA SER A 335 -8.43 -15.81 7.08
C SER A 335 -7.98 -17.19 7.58
N GLU A 336 -6.77 -17.61 7.23
CA GLU A 336 -6.28 -18.94 7.58
C GLU A 336 -5.72 -18.96 9.01
N SER A 337 -6.03 -20.03 9.74
CA SER A 337 -5.54 -20.26 11.09
C SER A 337 -4.05 -20.58 11.13
N GLN A 338 -3.35 -20.13 12.17
CA GLN A 338 -1.95 -20.51 12.41
C GLN A 338 -1.85 -22.02 12.69
N LYS A 339 -0.76 -22.66 12.26
CA LYS A 339 -0.54 -24.09 12.53
C LYS A 339 -0.09 -24.27 13.97
N LEU A 340 -1.05 -24.63 14.84
CA LEU A 340 -0.86 -24.86 16.27
C LEU A 340 0.30 -25.82 16.60
N ASP A 341 0.58 -26.79 15.72
CA ASP A 341 1.60 -27.83 15.91
C ASP A 341 3.04 -27.30 15.97
N SER A 342 3.31 -26.12 15.42
CA SER A 342 4.65 -25.51 15.42
C SER A 342 5.10 -25.00 16.80
N LEU A 343 4.17 -24.79 17.74
CA LEU A 343 4.48 -24.28 19.08
C LEU A 343 4.78 -25.38 20.11
N MET A 344 4.34 -26.62 19.87
CA MET A 344 4.39 -27.71 20.87
C MET A 344 5.44 -28.78 20.57
N THR A 345 6.03 -28.83 19.37
CA THR A 345 6.87 -29.97 18.93
C THR A 345 8.38 -29.74 18.91
N PHE A 346 8.89 -28.55 19.28
CA PHE A 346 10.33 -28.31 19.26
C PHE A 346 10.97 -28.48 20.65
N SER A 347 11.59 -29.64 20.80
CA SER A 347 12.49 -30.06 21.88
C SER A 347 13.55 -29.01 22.23
N SER A 348 13.57 -28.65 23.53
CA SER A 348 14.53 -27.95 24.43
C SER A 348 15.77 -27.18 23.96
N ASP A 349 16.27 -27.28 22.72
CA ASP A 349 17.66 -26.88 22.43
C ASP A 349 17.80 -25.61 21.55
N ASN A 350 16.70 -25.03 21.05
CA ASN A 350 16.73 -23.77 20.29
C ASN A 350 15.77 -22.71 20.88
N CYS A 351 16.24 -21.95 21.88
CA CYS A 351 15.51 -20.93 22.65
C CYS A 351 14.97 -19.70 21.87
N GLN A 352 15.06 -19.64 20.53
CA GLN A 352 14.68 -18.43 19.79
C GLN A 352 13.17 -18.30 19.55
N LEU A 353 12.40 -19.39 19.62
CA LEU A 353 10.95 -19.41 19.35
C LEU A 353 10.07 -18.82 20.48
N HIS A 354 10.64 -18.52 21.64
CA HIS A 354 9.95 -17.82 22.74
C HIS A 354 10.30 -16.33 22.82
N SER A 355 10.89 -15.78 21.76
CA SER A 355 11.22 -14.35 21.73
C SER A 355 9.92 -13.56 21.61
N ILE A 356 9.61 -12.78 22.65
CA ILE A 356 8.50 -11.82 22.59
C ILE A 356 8.80 -10.83 21.46
N ILE A 357 7.82 -10.62 20.58
CA ILE A 357 7.96 -9.70 19.44
C ILE A 357 7.63 -8.29 19.92
N GLU A 358 8.50 -7.33 19.66
CA GLU A 358 8.24 -5.93 20.01
C GLU A 358 7.95 -5.09 18.77
N TYR A 359 6.85 -4.33 18.82
CA TYR A 359 6.49 -3.33 17.83
C TYR A 359 6.43 -1.94 18.49
N PRO A 360 7.59 -1.29 18.72
CA PRO A 360 7.68 -0.11 19.57
C PRO A 360 6.92 1.11 19.05
N HIS A 361 6.65 1.17 17.74
CA HIS A 361 6.01 2.30 17.08
C HIS A 361 4.60 2.02 16.57
N LEU A 362 4.09 0.78 16.71
CA LEU A 362 2.79 0.41 16.18
C LEU A 362 1.67 1.12 16.95
N THR A 363 0.96 2.00 16.26
CA THR A 363 -0.15 2.80 16.78
C THR A 363 -1.50 2.32 16.28
N ILE A 364 -1.54 1.74 15.07
CA ILE A 364 -2.76 1.23 14.43
C ILE A 364 -2.55 -0.24 14.04
N LEU A 365 -3.44 -1.10 14.52
CA LEU A 365 -3.50 -2.50 14.13
C LEU A 365 -4.88 -2.79 13.52
N ASP A 366 -4.92 -3.08 12.22
CA ASP A 366 -6.13 -3.49 11.50
C ASP A 366 -6.06 -5.00 11.22
N ILE A 367 -6.92 -5.76 11.87
CA ILE A 367 -7.04 -7.21 11.71
C ILE A 367 -8.49 -7.62 11.43
N LYS A 368 -9.29 -6.73 10.84
CA LYS A 368 -10.72 -6.99 10.57
C LYS A 368 -11.02 -7.98 9.46
N PHE A 369 -10.00 -8.51 8.79
CA PHE A 369 -10.14 -9.54 7.78
C PHE A 369 -9.15 -10.67 8.04
N SER A 370 -8.96 -10.97 9.32
CA SER A 370 -7.96 -11.92 9.80
C SER A 370 -8.57 -12.95 10.72
N HIS A 371 -8.00 -14.15 10.73
CA HIS A 371 -8.35 -15.18 11.70
C HIS A 371 -8.05 -14.74 13.14
N ARG A 372 -8.85 -15.19 14.11
CA ARG A 372 -8.68 -14.93 15.55
C ARG A 372 -7.28 -15.22 16.12
N ASP A 373 -6.51 -16.13 15.51
CA ASP A 373 -5.15 -16.44 15.99
C ASP A 373 -4.23 -15.22 15.91
N TYR A 374 -4.44 -14.36 14.90
CA TYR A 374 -3.70 -13.11 14.75
C TYR A 374 -4.11 -12.09 15.81
N VAL A 375 -5.39 -12.08 16.21
CA VAL A 375 -5.86 -11.31 17.37
C VAL A 375 -5.12 -11.76 18.63
N GLU A 376 -5.04 -13.07 18.88
CA GLU A 376 -4.31 -13.59 20.04
C GLU A 376 -2.81 -13.28 19.95
N GLN A 377 -2.18 -13.44 18.78
CA GLN A 377 -0.77 -13.16 18.56
C GLN A 377 -0.40 -11.73 18.98
N PHE A 378 -1.21 -10.73 18.62
CA PHE A 378 -0.91 -9.32 18.91
C PHE A 378 -1.41 -8.84 20.28
N LEU A 379 -2.55 -9.34 20.76
CA LEU A 379 -3.07 -8.89 22.06
C LEU A 379 -2.34 -9.55 23.22
N ASN A 380 -1.87 -10.80 23.09
CA ASN A 380 -1.21 -11.50 24.19
C ASN A 380 0.21 -10.97 24.42
N GLU A 381 0.45 -10.37 25.59
CA GLU A 381 1.74 -9.74 25.93
C GLU A 381 2.90 -10.73 26.03
N THR A 382 2.62 -12.03 26.20
CA THR A 382 3.66 -13.08 26.20
C THR A 382 4.11 -13.47 24.80
N LYS A 383 3.36 -13.05 23.76
CA LYS A 383 3.70 -13.26 22.35
C LYS A 383 4.21 -11.96 21.71
N THR A 384 3.52 -10.85 21.95
CA THR A 384 3.82 -9.56 21.32
C THR A 384 3.62 -8.39 22.28
N ILE A 385 4.53 -7.42 22.27
CA ILE A 385 4.42 -6.15 22.99
C ILE A 385 4.18 -5.02 22.00
N VAL A 386 3.05 -4.32 22.15
CA VAL A 386 2.62 -3.18 21.29
C VAL A 386 2.39 -1.93 22.17
N PRO A 387 3.47 -1.30 22.68
CA PRO A 387 3.35 -0.32 23.76
C PRO A 387 2.68 0.99 23.34
N CYS A 388 2.52 1.23 22.03
CA CYS A 388 1.96 2.46 21.46
C CYS A 388 0.60 2.24 20.78
N LEU A 389 -0.02 1.06 20.93
CA LEU A 389 -1.30 0.78 20.27
C LEU A 389 -2.40 1.72 20.78
N THR A 390 -2.97 2.51 19.86
CA THR A 390 -4.03 3.48 20.15
C THR A 390 -5.29 3.22 19.34
N GLU A 391 -5.18 2.62 18.15
CA GLU A 391 -6.33 2.27 17.30
C GLU A 391 -6.28 0.80 16.96
N PHE A 392 -7.42 0.13 17.09
CA PHE A 392 -7.55 -1.30 16.87
C PHE A 392 -8.81 -1.59 16.04
N GLU A 393 -8.63 -2.20 14.87
CA GLU A 393 -9.74 -2.60 14.00
C GLU A 393 -9.86 -4.13 13.97
N VAL A 394 -11.06 -4.65 14.26
CA VAL A 394 -11.31 -6.09 14.37
C VAL A 394 -12.70 -6.46 13.86
N SER A 395 -12.82 -7.57 13.14
CA SER A 395 -14.02 -7.95 12.38
C SER A 395 -15.19 -8.29 13.28
N PHE A 396 -14.93 -9.10 14.31
CA PHE A 396 -15.96 -9.76 15.10
C PHE A 396 -15.75 -9.50 16.59
N VAL A 397 -16.83 -9.12 17.26
CA VAL A 397 -16.86 -9.00 18.72
C VAL A 397 -16.54 -10.36 19.35
N ASP A 398 -17.10 -11.44 18.81
CA ASP A 398 -16.89 -12.82 19.27
C ASP A 398 -15.40 -13.23 19.29
N GLU A 399 -14.61 -12.81 18.29
CA GLU A 399 -13.18 -13.13 18.25
C GLU A 399 -12.41 -12.42 19.36
N LEU A 400 -12.74 -11.14 19.58
CA LEU A 400 -12.14 -10.36 20.64
C LEU A 400 -12.55 -10.86 22.02
N GLU A 401 -13.83 -11.17 22.22
CA GLU A 401 -14.37 -11.78 23.45
C GLU A 401 -13.71 -13.12 23.74
N ALA A 402 -13.61 -14.01 22.74
CA ALA A 402 -12.98 -15.31 22.89
C ALA A 402 -11.50 -15.19 23.28
N VAL A 403 -10.73 -14.32 22.61
CA VAL A 403 -9.30 -14.13 22.89
C VAL A 403 -9.06 -13.53 24.28
N THR A 404 -9.92 -12.58 24.67
CA THR A 404 -9.85 -11.89 25.97
C THR A 404 -10.57 -12.64 27.10
N LYS A 405 -11.22 -13.76 26.80
CA LYS A 405 -12.09 -14.52 27.71
C LYS A 405 -13.12 -13.61 28.38
N ASP A 406 -13.99 -13.04 27.57
CA ASP A 406 -15.01 -12.07 27.99
C ASP A 406 -14.37 -10.89 28.75
N PHE A 407 -13.24 -10.39 28.25
CA PHE A 407 -12.48 -9.28 28.84
C PHE A 407 -11.95 -9.54 30.27
N THR A 408 -11.74 -10.81 30.65
CA THR A 408 -11.19 -11.16 31.99
C THR A 408 -9.71 -11.57 31.97
N ARG A 409 -9.17 -11.95 30.81
CA ARG A 409 -7.79 -12.43 30.63
C ARG A 409 -6.77 -11.30 30.86
N GLN A 410 -5.82 -11.47 31.78
CA GLN A 410 -4.88 -10.39 32.11
C GLN A 410 -3.75 -10.24 31.08
N GLU A 411 -3.30 -11.33 30.46
CA GLU A 411 -2.19 -11.32 29.52
C GLU A 411 -2.48 -10.49 28.26
N THR A 412 -3.75 -10.36 27.90
CA THR A 412 -4.18 -9.55 26.76
C THR A 412 -4.51 -8.10 27.14
N ARG A 413 -4.67 -7.81 28.45
CA ARG A 413 -5.18 -6.51 28.94
C ARG A 413 -4.17 -5.38 28.75
N ARG A 414 -2.88 -5.67 28.91
CA ARG A 414 -1.83 -4.65 28.86
C ARG A 414 -1.74 -3.97 27.49
N ASN A 415 -1.81 -4.75 26.42
CA ASN A 415 -1.79 -4.22 25.05
C ASN A 415 -3.08 -3.43 24.74
N CYS A 416 -4.21 -3.83 25.32
CA CYS A 416 -5.50 -3.15 25.17
C CYS A 416 -5.63 -1.84 25.95
N ALA A 417 -4.93 -1.69 27.08
CA ALA A 417 -5.17 -0.59 28.03
C ALA A 417 -5.02 0.83 27.46
N LYS A 418 -4.23 0.98 26.38
CA LYS A 418 -3.95 2.28 25.72
C LYS A 418 -4.80 2.55 24.47
N VAL A 419 -5.62 1.59 24.06
CA VAL A 419 -6.49 1.74 22.89
C VAL A 419 -7.54 2.81 23.16
N LYS A 420 -7.58 3.81 22.29
CA LYS A 420 -8.47 4.98 22.32
C LYS A 420 -9.57 4.92 21.27
N LYS A 421 -9.46 4.01 20.32
CA LYS A 421 -10.46 3.78 19.29
C LYS A 421 -10.48 2.31 18.92
N ILE A 422 -11.67 1.72 18.97
CA ILE A 422 -11.94 0.40 18.42
C ILE A 422 -12.93 0.56 17.30
N THR A 423 -12.59 0.03 16.13
CA THR A 423 -13.51 -0.06 14.99
C THR A 423 -13.86 -1.52 14.80
N SER A 424 -15.14 -1.83 14.68
CA SER A 424 -15.60 -3.17 14.33
C SER A 424 -16.65 -3.12 13.23
N ILE A 425 -16.74 -4.20 12.46
CA ILE A 425 -17.78 -4.38 11.44
C ILE A 425 -19.13 -4.59 12.15
N ASP A 426 -19.11 -5.32 13.26
CA ASP A 426 -20.29 -5.61 14.06
C ASP A 426 -20.52 -4.56 15.16
N PRO A 427 -21.79 -4.31 15.54
CA PRO A 427 -22.10 -3.47 16.68
C PRO A 427 -21.54 -4.08 17.97
N MET A 428 -20.74 -3.30 18.70
CA MET A 428 -20.19 -3.71 20.00
C MET A 428 -21.18 -3.44 21.14
N ILE A 429 -21.40 -4.44 21.98
CA ILE A 429 -22.07 -4.29 23.28
C ILE A 429 -21.00 -4.13 24.36
N HIS A 430 -21.00 -3.01 25.07
CA HIS A 430 -20.01 -2.72 26.09
C HIS A 430 -20.45 -3.26 27.46
N SER A 431 -19.84 -4.37 27.90
CA SER A 431 -19.95 -4.86 29.28
C SER A 431 -19.13 -4.00 30.26
N GLU A 432 -19.34 -4.17 31.56
CA GLU A 432 -18.50 -3.50 32.57
C GLU A 432 -17.03 -3.92 32.45
N ASP A 433 -16.79 -5.22 32.21
CA ASP A 433 -15.45 -5.76 31.99
C ASP A 433 -14.79 -5.16 30.74
N PHE A 434 -15.55 -4.93 29.66
CA PHE A 434 -15.06 -4.23 28.47
C PHE A 434 -14.51 -2.84 28.83
N CYS A 435 -15.24 -2.07 29.65
CA CYS A 435 -14.81 -0.74 30.08
C CYS A 435 -13.52 -0.79 30.92
N LEU A 436 -13.37 -1.81 31.77
CA LEU A 436 -12.16 -2.04 32.56
C LEU A 436 -10.98 -2.53 31.71
N TYR A 437 -11.26 -3.15 30.56
CA TYR A 437 -10.29 -3.64 29.60
C TYR A 437 -9.72 -2.55 28.72
N PHE A 438 -10.57 -1.60 28.32
CA PHE A 438 -10.25 -0.48 27.45
C PHE A 438 -10.48 0.87 28.15
N PRO A 439 -9.77 1.16 29.25
CA PRO A 439 -10.00 2.35 30.06
C PRO A 439 -9.71 3.66 29.32
N SER A 440 -9.01 3.62 28.19
CA SER A 440 -8.66 4.79 27.39
C SER A 440 -9.72 5.17 26.35
N LEU A 441 -10.74 4.33 26.10
CA LEU A 441 -11.88 4.69 25.24
C LEU A 441 -12.80 5.75 25.86
N TYR A 442 -12.75 5.89 27.19
CA TYR A 442 -13.68 6.70 27.98
C TYR A 442 -13.03 7.95 28.60
N LYS A 443 -11.83 8.33 28.12
CA LYS A 443 -11.10 9.52 28.55
C LYS A 443 -10.98 10.49 27.39
#